data_AF-A0A024U7Z9-F1
#
_entry.id   AF-A0A024U7Z9-F1
#
_cell.length_a   1.000
_cell.length_b   1.000
_cell.length_c   1.000
_cell.angle_alpha   90.00
_cell.angle_beta   90.00
_cell.angle_gamma   90.00
#
_symmetry.space_group_name_H-M   'P 1'
#
loop_
_entity.id
_entity.type
_entity.pdbx_description
1 polymer ?
#
loop_
_entity_poly.entity_id
_entity_poly.type
_entity_poly.pdbx_seq_one_letter_code
_entity_poly.pdbx_strand_id
1 'polypeptide(L)'
;MELTSTPSSKRRKVEEKHPLVITQEISEEDVVDAHELSEDTGLHSSTKAKMYFQWLIYPVTVEDFYANYWERKPLHIKRNFPDYYDGWFTRQEIERMLKEHTLAYGEDIDLTKYENETRTTLNPPGTATSKTVWKHFEDGCSVRLLCPQKFSDKMWKMLSILEEEWGCMAGSNTYLTPKGTQGFAPHYDDIEAFLLQVEGKKLWKVYAPLSDDETLPRVSSRNFAQDEIGKPVLDITLEQGDLLYFPRGFIHQAQSPDDVDSLHVTGSTGQQNSIGNFLETILPQALAGAIASNLDLRKSLPRDYLGYMGVMYSDLEGDTRREAFLTSLKKHMRVVRRQSWWATYCHGLCCRW
;
A
#
# COMPACT_ATOMS: atom_id res chain seq x y z
N MET A 1 0.43 12.78 -65.05
CA MET A 1 0.90 13.56 -63.89
C MET A 1 0.76 12.67 -62.68
N GLU A 2 1.88 12.50 -62.00
CA GLU A 2 2.09 11.67 -60.81
C GLU A 2 1.10 12.00 -59.68
N LEU A 3 0.87 11.02 -58.80
CA LEU A 3 1.26 11.12 -57.40
C LEU A 3 0.95 9.79 -56.70
N THR A 4 1.97 8.96 -56.56
CA THR A 4 2.03 7.83 -55.63
C THR A 4 2.15 8.35 -54.20
N SER A 5 1.19 8.04 -53.32
CA SER A 5 1.33 8.27 -51.88
C SER A 5 1.34 6.94 -51.13
N THR A 6 2.54 6.46 -50.78
CA THR A 6 2.74 5.47 -49.71
C THR A 6 2.53 6.14 -48.35
N PRO A 7 1.74 5.56 -47.43
CA PRO A 7 1.80 5.95 -46.03
C PRO A 7 2.99 5.26 -45.38
N SER A 8 4.03 6.04 -45.08
CA SER A 8 5.08 5.68 -44.13
C SER A 8 4.44 5.50 -42.75
N SER A 9 4.22 4.26 -42.30
CA SER A 9 3.88 3.99 -40.90
C SER A 9 5.14 4.16 -40.04
N LYS A 10 5.46 5.42 -39.69
CA LYS A 10 6.34 5.68 -38.56
C LYS A 10 5.65 5.10 -37.32
N ARG A 11 6.14 3.95 -36.85
CA ARG A 11 5.90 3.50 -35.48
C ARG A 11 6.35 4.63 -34.57
N ARG A 12 5.40 5.37 -34.01
CA ARG A 12 5.64 6.25 -32.86
C ARG A 12 6.01 5.31 -31.70
N LYS A 13 7.30 5.15 -31.43
CA LYS A 13 7.75 4.81 -30.07
C LYS A 13 7.29 5.98 -29.20
N VAL A 14 6.23 5.77 -28.43
CA VAL A 14 5.96 6.63 -27.27
C VAL A 14 7.01 6.20 -26.26
N GLU A 15 8.06 7.01 -26.09
CA GLU A 15 8.92 6.88 -24.90
C GLU A 15 8.01 7.06 -23.69
N GLU A 16 7.90 6.02 -22.86
CA GLU A 16 7.30 6.15 -21.53
C GLU A 16 8.13 7.18 -20.76
N LYS A 17 7.55 8.37 -20.54
CA LYS A 17 8.24 9.51 -19.90
C LYS A 17 8.74 9.24 -18.47
N HIS A 18 8.31 8.14 -17.84
CA HIS A 18 8.62 7.80 -16.45
C HIS A 18 8.88 6.28 -16.35
N PRO A 19 10.14 5.83 -16.26
CA PRO A 19 10.47 4.40 -16.23
C PRO A 19 10.07 3.76 -14.90
N LEU A 20 9.88 2.43 -14.88
CA LEU A 20 9.65 1.66 -13.65
C LEU A 20 10.94 1.50 -12.83
N VAL A 21 12.11 1.66 -13.45
CA VAL A 21 13.42 1.58 -12.80
C VAL A 21 14.16 2.89 -13.04
N ILE A 22 14.58 3.53 -11.96
CA ILE A 22 15.42 4.72 -11.98
C ILE A 22 16.76 4.32 -11.35
N THR A 23 17.84 4.46 -12.10
CA THR A 23 19.19 4.23 -11.61
C THR A 23 19.93 5.54 -11.52
N GLN A 24 20.36 5.90 -10.31
CA GLN A 24 21.11 7.11 -10.05
C GLN A 24 22.13 6.79 -8.97
N GLU A 25 23.42 6.95 -9.30
CA GLU A 25 24.47 6.92 -8.28
C GLU A 25 24.39 8.23 -7.48
N ILE A 26 24.40 8.08 -6.16
CA ILE A 26 24.33 9.19 -5.21
C ILE A 26 25.46 9.07 -4.18
N SER A 27 25.78 10.18 -3.56
CA SER A 27 26.70 10.31 -2.44
C SER A 27 26.00 10.93 -1.23
N GLU A 28 26.66 10.91 -0.07
CA GLU A 28 26.16 11.51 1.16
C GLU A 28 25.84 13.01 1.00
N GLU A 29 26.57 13.73 0.14
CA GLU A 29 26.36 15.16 -0.12
C GLU A 29 25.12 15.47 -0.97
N ASP A 30 24.59 14.47 -1.71
CA ASP A 30 23.46 14.65 -2.62
C ASP A 30 22.10 14.61 -1.91
N VAL A 31 22.07 14.10 -0.69
CA VAL A 31 20.84 13.79 0.05
C VAL A 31 20.86 14.44 1.42
N VAL A 32 19.70 14.91 1.86
CA VAL A 32 19.52 15.42 3.22
C VAL A 32 19.67 14.26 4.21
N ASP A 33 20.29 14.54 5.36
CA ASP A 33 20.40 13.55 6.43
C ASP A 33 19.04 13.35 7.11
N ALA A 34 18.45 12.16 6.92
CA ALA A 34 17.18 11.80 7.53
C ALA A 34 17.26 11.71 9.06
N HIS A 35 18.41 11.36 9.63
CA HIS A 35 18.59 11.35 11.08
C HIS A 35 18.51 12.77 11.63
N GLU A 36 19.20 13.73 11.01
CA GLU A 36 19.08 15.14 11.37
C GLU A 36 17.64 15.65 11.23
N LEU A 37 16.96 15.32 10.13
CA LEU A 37 15.55 15.69 9.93
C LEU A 37 14.62 15.11 11.00
N SER A 38 14.95 13.94 11.56
CA SER A 38 14.16 13.28 12.59
C SER A 38 14.32 13.89 13.99
N GLU A 39 15.33 14.73 14.20
CA GLU A 39 15.57 15.44 15.45
C GLU A 39 14.89 16.83 15.46
N ASP A 40 15.04 17.57 16.56
CA ASP A 40 14.49 18.93 16.66
C ASP A 40 15.33 19.93 15.84
N THR A 41 14.85 20.24 14.65
CA THR A 41 15.45 21.18 13.71
C THR A 41 14.83 22.59 13.77
N GLY A 42 13.79 22.80 14.60
CA GLY A 42 12.96 24.01 14.56
C GLY A 42 12.11 24.18 13.30
N LEU A 43 12.13 23.22 12.36
CA LEU A 43 11.26 23.20 11.18
C LEU A 43 9.83 22.81 11.54
N HIS A 44 8.86 23.36 10.81
CA HIS A 44 7.46 22.98 10.93
C HIS A 44 7.27 21.50 10.54
N SER A 45 6.41 20.76 11.24
CA SER A 45 6.17 19.32 11.05
C SER A 45 5.90 18.96 9.58
N SER A 46 4.99 19.69 8.93
CA SER A 46 4.64 19.45 7.52
C SER A 46 5.80 19.69 6.55
N THR A 47 6.70 20.64 6.85
CA THR A 47 7.89 20.87 6.02
C THR A 47 8.89 19.74 6.21
N LYS A 48 9.10 19.33 7.46
CA LYS A 48 9.93 18.19 7.82
C LYS A 48 9.43 16.90 7.16
N ALA A 49 8.13 16.63 7.22
CA ALA A 49 7.51 15.45 6.62
C ALA A 49 7.73 15.39 5.11
N LYS A 50 7.50 16.51 4.40
CA LYS A 50 7.75 16.60 2.95
C LYS A 50 9.23 16.39 2.61
N MET A 51 10.15 16.98 3.38
CA MET A 51 11.59 16.78 3.18
C MET A 51 12.02 15.34 3.46
N TYR A 52 11.44 14.71 4.48
CA TYR A 52 11.73 13.33 4.85
C TYR A 52 11.20 12.35 3.80
N PHE A 53 10.02 12.60 3.25
CA PHE A 53 9.51 11.81 2.12
C PHE A 53 10.35 12.05 0.85
N GLN A 54 10.75 13.30 0.58
CA GLN A 54 11.67 13.62 -0.51
C GLN A 54 13.00 12.87 -0.38
N TRP A 55 13.54 12.73 0.83
CA TRP A 55 14.67 11.83 1.08
C TRP A 55 14.26 10.41 0.70
N LEU A 56 13.22 9.84 1.30
CA LEU A 56 12.83 8.44 1.08
C LEU A 56 12.78 8.02 -0.41
N ILE A 57 12.29 8.91 -1.30
CA ILE A 57 12.16 8.64 -2.74
C ILE A 57 13.20 9.34 -3.64
N TYR A 58 14.26 9.94 -3.08
CA TYR A 58 15.31 10.56 -3.88
C TYR A 58 15.95 9.55 -4.85
N PRO A 59 16.17 9.90 -6.15
CA PRO A 59 16.13 11.25 -6.75
C PRO A 59 14.77 11.67 -7.34
N VAL A 60 13.72 10.87 -7.17
CA VAL A 60 12.37 11.22 -7.67
C VAL A 60 11.82 12.36 -6.81
N THR A 61 11.28 13.39 -7.45
CA THR A 61 10.64 14.48 -6.70
C THR A 61 9.30 14.04 -6.15
N VAL A 62 8.89 14.59 -5.01
CA VAL A 62 7.57 14.32 -4.41
C VAL A 62 6.44 14.58 -5.43
N GLU A 63 6.54 15.67 -6.21
CA GLU A 63 5.57 15.99 -7.25
C GLU A 63 5.52 14.95 -8.37
N ASP A 64 6.68 14.45 -8.83
CA ASP A 64 6.72 13.43 -9.88
C ASP A 64 6.18 12.09 -9.39
N PHE A 65 6.52 11.72 -8.15
CA PHE A 65 6.03 10.51 -7.50
C PHE A 65 4.50 10.46 -7.44
N TYR A 66 3.86 11.48 -6.88
CA TYR A 66 2.40 11.50 -6.79
C TYR A 66 1.71 11.64 -8.15
N ALA A 67 2.32 12.33 -9.11
CA ALA A 67 1.75 12.48 -10.44
C ALA A 67 1.78 11.17 -11.24
N ASN A 68 2.87 10.41 -11.15
CA ASN A 68 3.17 9.35 -12.10
C ASN A 68 3.25 7.93 -11.51
N TYR A 69 3.45 7.78 -10.19
CA TYR A 69 3.70 6.48 -9.56
C TYR A 69 2.63 6.10 -8.54
N TRP A 70 2.30 7.02 -7.61
CA TRP A 70 1.31 6.78 -6.56
C TRP A 70 -0.02 6.24 -7.11
N GLU A 71 -0.48 5.10 -6.58
CA GLU A 71 -1.68 4.37 -6.99
C GLU A 71 -1.75 4.00 -8.49
N ARG A 72 -0.62 4.03 -9.21
CA ARG A 72 -0.57 3.82 -10.67
C ARG A 72 0.33 2.69 -11.07
N LYS A 73 1.60 2.71 -10.65
CA LYS A 73 2.60 1.75 -11.12
C LYS A 73 3.78 1.61 -10.16
N PRO A 74 4.52 0.49 -10.24
CA PRO A 74 5.71 0.29 -9.42
C PRO A 74 6.84 1.27 -9.76
N LEU A 75 7.74 1.45 -8.80
CA LEU A 75 8.96 2.24 -8.92
C LEU A 75 10.10 1.55 -8.17
N HIS A 76 11.17 1.18 -8.87
CA HIS A 76 12.44 0.80 -8.29
C HIS A 76 13.44 1.95 -8.42
N ILE A 77 13.96 2.40 -7.29
CA ILE A 77 15.06 3.35 -7.22
C ILE A 77 16.33 2.57 -6.87
N LYS A 78 17.20 2.43 -7.86
CA LYS A 78 18.53 1.83 -7.71
C LYS A 78 19.56 2.90 -7.40
N ARG A 79 20.04 2.94 -6.16
CA ARG A 79 20.90 4.04 -5.64
C ARG A 79 22.39 3.78 -5.75
N ASN A 80 22.80 2.50 -5.78
CA ASN A 80 24.21 2.11 -5.64
C ASN A 80 24.89 2.77 -4.42
N PHE A 81 24.13 3.01 -3.34
CA PHE A 81 24.60 3.67 -2.13
C PHE A 81 24.15 2.86 -0.91
N PRO A 82 24.93 1.82 -0.51
CA PRO A 82 24.53 0.84 0.51
C PRO A 82 24.16 1.44 1.87
N ASP A 83 24.82 2.52 2.25
CA ASP A 83 24.69 3.09 3.59
C ASP A 83 23.45 4.01 3.71
N TYR A 84 22.62 4.10 2.67
CA TYR A 84 21.49 5.03 2.60
C TYR A 84 20.48 4.90 3.75
N TYR A 85 20.29 3.68 4.24
CA TYR A 85 19.37 3.37 5.34
C TYR A 85 20.08 3.07 6.66
N ASP A 86 21.39 3.34 6.73
CA ASP A 86 22.17 3.03 7.92
C ASP A 86 21.59 3.72 9.15
N GLY A 87 21.63 2.99 10.25
CA GLY A 87 21.09 3.45 11.52
C GLY A 87 19.59 3.33 11.68
N TRP A 88 18.78 3.07 10.64
CA TRP A 88 17.32 2.96 10.80
C TRP A 88 16.86 1.58 11.31
N PHE A 89 17.30 0.51 10.67
CA PHE A 89 16.97 -0.86 11.08
C PHE A 89 18.03 -1.85 10.63
N THR A 90 18.36 -2.83 11.47
CA THR A 90 19.39 -3.85 11.18
C THR A 90 19.03 -5.20 11.77
N ARG A 91 19.76 -6.25 11.40
CA ARG A 91 19.65 -7.57 12.03
C ARG A 91 19.98 -7.51 13.53
N GLN A 92 20.91 -6.64 13.94
CA GLN A 92 21.24 -6.46 15.36
C GLN A 92 20.07 -5.85 16.14
N GLU A 93 19.24 -5.01 15.50
CA GLU A 93 18.04 -4.48 16.14
C GLU A 93 17.01 -5.58 16.41
N ILE A 94 16.87 -6.57 15.51
CA ILE A 94 16.06 -7.77 15.76
C ILE A 94 16.59 -8.56 16.97
N GLU A 95 17.91 -8.75 17.07
CA GLU A 95 18.53 -9.43 18.22
C GLU A 95 18.31 -8.66 19.53
N ARG A 96 18.44 -7.33 19.49
CA ARG A 96 18.15 -6.47 20.64
C ARG A 96 16.69 -6.66 21.09
N MET A 97 15.74 -6.59 20.15
CA MET A 97 14.32 -6.79 20.45
C MET A 97 14.05 -8.14 21.11
N LEU A 98 14.60 -9.23 20.56
CA LEU A 98 14.44 -10.59 21.11
C LEU A 98 15.07 -10.76 22.50
N LYS A 99 16.05 -9.93 22.85
CA LYS A 99 16.74 -9.96 24.14
C LYS A 99 16.06 -9.09 25.20
N GLU A 100 15.58 -7.92 24.81
CA GLU A 100 15.07 -6.88 25.72
C GLU A 100 13.56 -6.92 25.90
N HIS A 101 12.84 -7.56 24.97
CA HIS A 101 11.38 -7.61 24.97
C HIS A 101 10.86 -9.05 24.87
N THR A 102 9.60 -9.22 25.27
CA THR A 102 8.86 -10.48 25.12
C THR A 102 7.97 -10.36 23.89
N LEU A 103 8.37 -11.00 22.78
CA LEU A 103 7.62 -10.97 21.52
C LEU A 103 6.70 -12.18 21.44
N ALA A 104 5.42 -11.96 21.16
CA ALA A 104 4.44 -13.02 20.96
C ALA A 104 4.37 -13.43 19.48
N TYR A 105 4.35 -14.74 19.22
CA TYR A 105 4.14 -15.24 17.86
C TYR A 105 2.73 -14.90 17.36
N GLY A 106 2.61 -14.49 16.10
CA GLY A 106 1.34 -14.09 15.48
C GLY A 106 0.85 -12.68 15.83
N GLU A 107 1.47 -12.02 16.82
CA GLU A 107 1.20 -10.63 17.18
C GLU A 107 2.40 -9.73 16.85
N ASP A 108 3.59 -10.09 17.32
CA ASP A 108 4.81 -9.29 17.17
C ASP A 108 5.77 -9.87 16.13
N ILE A 109 5.84 -11.20 16.03
CA ILE A 109 6.81 -11.92 15.17
C ILE A 109 6.19 -13.18 14.55
N ASP A 110 6.55 -13.47 13.31
CA ASP A 110 6.20 -14.70 12.60
C ASP A 110 7.43 -15.36 11.97
N LEU A 111 7.40 -16.69 11.93
CA LEU A 111 8.35 -17.52 11.20
C LEU A 111 7.63 -18.14 10.02
N THR A 112 8.11 -17.85 8.81
CA THR A 112 7.40 -18.19 7.56
C THR A 112 8.33 -18.86 6.57
N LYS A 113 7.79 -19.79 5.80
CA LYS A 113 8.54 -20.50 4.77
C LYS A 113 7.64 -20.79 3.58
N TYR A 114 8.15 -20.56 2.38
CA TYR A 114 7.53 -20.95 1.13
C TYR A 114 8.46 -21.89 0.38
N GLU A 115 8.05 -23.13 0.27
CA GLU A 115 8.76 -24.18 -0.46
C GLU A 115 7.75 -25.13 -1.09
N ASN A 116 8.10 -25.73 -2.22
CA ASN A 116 7.22 -26.66 -2.95
C ASN A 116 5.80 -26.09 -3.15
N GLU A 117 5.74 -24.81 -3.57
CA GLU A 117 4.50 -24.07 -3.84
C GLU A 117 3.56 -23.92 -2.63
N THR A 118 4.04 -24.18 -1.42
CA THR A 118 3.25 -24.13 -0.20
C THR A 118 3.83 -23.13 0.80
N ARG A 119 3.01 -22.18 1.22
CA ARG A 119 3.35 -21.22 2.28
C ARG A 119 2.95 -21.76 3.65
N THR A 120 3.88 -21.79 4.58
CA THR A 120 3.69 -22.26 5.97
C THR A 120 4.07 -21.19 6.98
N THR A 121 3.34 -21.13 8.10
CA THR A 121 3.77 -20.43 9.33
C THR A 121 4.25 -21.49 10.29
N LEU A 122 5.48 -21.35 10.78
CA LEU A 122 6.13 -22.30 11.68
C LEU A 122 6.33 -21.66 13.07
N ASN A 123 5.32 -20.96 13.56
CA ASN A 123 5.32 -20.35 14.88
C ASN A 123 5.21 -21.44 15.96
N PRO A 124 6.21 -21.61 16.84
CA PRO A 124 6.11 -22.53 17.96
C PRO A 124 5.20 -21.96 19.05
N PRO A 125 4.73 -22.79 19.99
CA PRO A 125 3.97 -22.32 21.15
C PRO A 125 4.84 -21.44 22.06
N GLY A 126 4.20 -20.49 22.74
CA GLY A 126 4.86 -19.59 23.70
C GLY A 126 5.33 -18.29 23.05
N THR A 127 6.37 -17.68 23.63
CA THR A 127 6.96 -16.42 23.16
C THR A 127 8.22 -16.68 22.36
N ALA A 128 8.58 -15.75 21.49
CA ALA A 128 9.80 -15.83 20.70
C ALA A 128 11.03 -15.61 21.58
N THR A 129 12.02 -16.49 21.42
CA THR A 129 13.33 -16.36 22.04
C THR A 129 14.39 -16.34 20.94
N SER A 130 15.49 -15.61 21.16
CA SER A 130 16.63 -15.55 20.21
C SER A 130 17.04 -16.96 19.74
N LYS A 131 17.23 -17.91 20.67
CA LYS A 131 17.59 -19.29 20.34
C LYS A 131 16.61 -19.98 19.38
N THR A 132 15.30 -19.85 19.62
CA THR A 132 14.28 -20.51 18.79
C THR A 132 14.15 -19.85 17.42
N VAL A 133 14.17 -18.51 17.38
CA VAL A 133 14.06 -17.74 16.14
C VAL A 133 15.26 -18.03 15.22
N TRP A 134 16.49 -17.97 15.74
CA TRP A 134 17.68 -18.21 14.92
C TRP A 134 17.81 -19.65 14.45
N LYS A 135 17.39 -20.63 15.26
CA LYS A 135 17.30 -22.01 14.80
C LYS A 135 16.37 -22.14 13.59
N HIS A 136 15.18 -21.55 13.65
CA HIS A 136 14.25 -21.60 12.52
C HIS A 136 14.75 -20.83 11.31
N PHE A 137 15.46 -19.72 11.52
CA PHE A 137 16.14 -18.98 10.46
C PHE A 137 17.21 -19.84 9.76
N GLU A 138 18.05 -20.53 10.52
CA GLU A 138 19.03 -21.50 9.99
C GLU A 138 18.37 -22.67 9.25
N ASP A 139 17.17 -23.10 9.69
CA ASP A 139 16.34 -24.11 9.02
C ASP A 139 15.59 -23.56 7.78
N GLY A 140 15.86 -22.31 7.38
CA GLY A 140 15.36 -21.69 6.16
C GLY A 140 14.06 -20.90 6.30
N CYS A 141 13.63 -20.58 7.52
CA CYS A 141 12.46 -19.71 7.73
C CYS A 141 12.84 -18.23 7.62
N SER A 142 11.99 -17.45 6.94
CA SER A 142 12.00 -15.99 7.07
C SER A 142 11.41 -15.56 8.41
N VAL A 143 12.05 -14.57 9.04
CA VAL A 143 11.56 -13.90 10.24
C VAL A 143 10.85 -12.62 9.84
N ARG A 144 9.57 -12.49 10.21
CA ARG A 144 8.77 -11.27 9.99
C ARG A 144 8.45 -10.60 11.32
N LEU A 145 8.82 -9.34 11.51
CA LEU A 145 8.29 -8.53 12.62
C LEU A 145 7.06 -7.73 12.14
N LEU A 146 5.96 -7.82 12.88
CA LEU A 146 4.68 -7.24 12.48
C LEU A 146 4.55 -5.76 12.84
N CYS A 147 5.21 -5.31 13.91
CA CYS A 147 5.13 -3.94 14.39
C CYS A 147 6.47 -3.51 15.02
N PRO A 148 7.57 -3.44 14.25
CA PRO A 148 8.89 -3.12 14.78
C PRO A 148 8.91 -1.76 15.49
N GLN A 149 8.07 -0.80 15.09
CA GLN A 149 7.94 0.50 15.73
C GLN A 149 7.44 0.46 17.18
N LYS A 150 6.80 -0.63 17.61
CA LYS A 150 6.44 -0.86 19.04
C LYS A 150 7.68 -1.01 19.92
N PHE A 151 8.81 -1.40 19.33
CA PHE A 151 10.04 -1.76 20.03
C PHE A 151 11.27 -0.97 19.57
N SER A 152 11.16 -0.17 18.50
CA SER A 152 12.25 0.64 17.95
C SER A 152 11.83 2.09 17.79
N ASP A 153 12.41 2.98 18.61
CA ASP A 153 12.15 4.42 18.57
C ASP A 153 12.49 5.03 17.21
N LYS A 154 13.47 4.48 16.51
CA LYS A 154 13.87 4.95 15.17
C LYS A 154 12.79 4.65 14.14
N MET A 155 12.26 3.43 14.16
CA MET A 155 11.13 3.06 13.31
C MET A 155 9.89 3.88 13.65
N TRP A 156 9.62 4.08 14.94
CA TRP A 156 8.51 4.93 15.38
C TRP A 156 8.66 6.37 14.89
N LYS A 157 9.85 6.99 15.03
CA LYS A 157 10.14 8.33 14.52
C LYS A 157 9.95 8.43 13.00
N MET A 158 10.53 7.50 12.24
CA MET A 158 10.38 7.43 10.78
C MET A 158 8.90 7.42 10.38
N LEU A 159 8.12 6.50 10.95
CA LEU A 159 6.70 6.37 10.61
C LEU A 159 5.90 7.60 11.05
N SER A 160 6.14 8.13 12.25
CA SER A 160 5.41 9.32 12.74
C SER A 160 5.61 10.55 11.86
N ILE A 161 6.79 10.71 11.27
CA ILE A 161 7.08 11.80 10.32
C ILE A 161 6.38 11.55 8.98
N LEU A 162 6.35 10.30 8.52
CA LEU A 162 5.68 9.94 7.25
C LEU A 162 4.15 9.98 7.35
N GLU A 163 3.56 9.75 8.53
CA GLU A 163 2.11 9.94 8.77
C GLU A 163 1.66 11.38 8.48
N GLU A 164 2.49 12.36 8.82
CA GLU A 164 2.23 13.79 8.55
C GLU A 164 2.24 14.10 7.03
N GLU A 165 3.08 13.41 6.24
CA GLU A 165 3.10 13.57 4.77
C GLU A 165 1.92 12.85 4.12
N TRP A 166 1.65 11.60 4.52
CA TRP A 166 0.60 10.79 3.90
C TRP A 166 -0.81 11.14 4.39
N GLY A 167 -0.93 11.84 5.52
CA GLY A 167 -2.22 12.22 6.11
C GLY A 167 -3.07 11.04 6.55
N CYS A 168 -2.45 9.88 6.77
CA CYS A 168 -3.08 8.67 7.28
C CYS A 168 -2.04 7.77 7.96
N MET A 169 -2.53 6.71 8.60
CA MET A 169 -1.69 5.79 9.38
C MET A 169 -0.53 5.23 8.54
N ALA A 170 0.65 5.18 9.17
CA ALA A 170 1.84 4.52 8.64
C ALA A 170 2.18 3.32 9.52
N GLY A 171 2.31 2.17 8.88
CA GLY A 171 2.77 0.94 9.51
C GLY A 171 4.12 0.50 8.94
N SER A 172 4.72 -0.49 9.58
CA SER A 172 5.79 -1.23 8.93
C SER A 172 5.82 -2.69 9.34
N ASN A 173 6.40 -3.52 8.47
CA ASN A 173 6.89 -4.83 8.83
C ASN A 173 8.37 -4.93 8.45
N THR A 174 9.11 -5.82 9.10
CA THR A 174 10.46 -6.18 8.63
C THR A 174 10.51 -7.65 8.26
N TYR A 175 11.38 -7.97 7.31
CA TYR A 175 11.49 -9.29 6.74
C TYR A 175 12.95 -9.69 6.57
N LEU A 176 13.44 -10.55 7.47
CA LEU A 176 14.74 -11.18 7.38
C LEU A 176 14.58 -12.56 6.73
N THR A 177 15.15 -12.76 5.54
CA THR A 177 15.05 -14.00 4.78
C THR A 177 16.44 -14.61 4.58
N PRO A 178 16.67 -15.88 4.99
CA PRO A 178 17.97 -16.53 4.83
C PRO A 178 18.25 -16.78 3.34
N LYS A 179 19.53 -16.74 2.97
CA LYS A 179 19.99 -17.00 1.61
C LYS A 179 19.39 -18.26 0.99
N GLY A 180 19.07 -18.20 -0.31
CA GLY A 180 18.52 -19.32 -1.09
C GLY A 180 17.10 -19.73 -0.71
N THR A 181 16.35 -18.89 0.04
CA THR A 181 14.98 -19.22 0.46
C THR A 181 13.96 -18.13 0.13
N GLN A 182 12.68 -18.52 0.20
CA GLN A 182 11.52 -17.65 0.03
C GLN A 182 10.60 -17.80 1.25
N GLY A 183 10.11 -16.69 1.80
CA GLY A 183 9.24 -16.71 2.99
C GLY A 183 7.75 -16.79 2.68
N PHE A 184 7.32 -16.18 1.59
CA PHE A 184 5.91 -15.93 1.27
C PHE A 184 5.59 -16.37 -0.16
N ALA A 185 4.37 -16.89 -0.36
CA ALA A 185 3.83 -17.13 -1.69
C ALA A 185 3.54 -15.81 -2.41
N PRO A 186 3.33 -15.81 -3.73
CA PRO A 186 2.83 -14.65 -4.46
C PRO A 186 1.49 -14.16 -3.89
N HIS A 187 1.38 -12.86 -3.65
CA HIS A 187 0.17 -12.19 -3.15
C HIS A 187 0.21 -10.70 -3.47
N TYR A 188 -0.95 -10.03 -3.39
CA TYR A 188 -1.04 -8.59 -3.22
C TYR A 188 -1.63 -8.24 -1.85
N ASP A 189 -1.29 -7.05 -1.34
CA ASP A 189 -1.79 -6.47 -0.09
C ASP A 189 -2.82 -5.35 -0.34
N ASP A 190 -3.45 -4.87 0.73
CA ASP A 190 -4.42 -3.78 0.77
C ASP A 190 -3.82 -2.42 1.15
N ILE A 191 -2.50 -2.27 1.00
CA ILE A 191 -1.73 -1.08 1.36
C ILE A 191 -0.82 -0.61 0.24
N GLU A 192 -0.44 0.66 0.29
CA GLU A 192 0.63 1.23 -0.52
C GLU A 192 1.97 0.86 0.12
N ALA A 193 2.82 0.13 -0.60
CA ALA A 193 4.03 -0.48 -0.05
C ALA A 193 5.31 0.26 -0.48
N PHE A 194 6.18 0.58 0.48
CA PHE A 194 7.52 1.12 0.28
C PHE A 194 8.54 0.19 0.94
N LEU A 195 9.33 -0.49 0.13
CA LEU A 195 10.32 -1.47 0.57
C LEU A 195 11.70 -0.84 0.56
N LEU A 196 12.29 -0.72 1.75
CA LEU A 196 13.62 -0.20 2.00
C LEU A 196 14.54 -1.42 2.20
N GLN A 197 15.44 -1.67 1.25
CA GLN A 197 16.40 -2.77 1.36
C GLN A 197 17.55 -2.36 2.29
N VAL A 198 17.54 -2.82 3.54
CA VAL A 198 18.46 -2.34 4.59
C VAL A 198 19.70 -3.22 4.77
N GLU A 199 19.63 -4.52 4.45
CA GLU A 199 20.83 -5.38 4.40
C GLU A 199 20.73 -6.40 3.26
N GLY A 200 21.88 -6.72 2.64
CA GLY A 200 21.97 -7.78 1.65
C GLY A 200 21.23 -7.47 0.35
N LYS A 201 20.69 -8.51 -0.31
CA LYS A 201 20.01 -8.39 -1.60
C LYS A 201 18.79 -9.31 -1.69
N LYS A 202 17.77 -8.92 -2.45
CA LYS A 202 16.58 -9.76 -2.68
C LYS A 202 16.11 -9.70 -4.12
N LEU A 203 15.76 -10.85 -4.68
CA LEU A 203 15.18 -10.96 -6.02
C LEU A 203 13.67 -10.73 -5.91
N TRP A 204 13.16 -9.71 -6.57
CA TRP A 204 11.76 -9.30 -6.55
C TRP A 204 11.12 -9.46 -7.91
N LYS A 205 9.92 -10.06 -7.90
CA LYS A 205 9.02 -10.06 -9.06
C LYS A 205 7.72 -9.37 -8.68
N VAL A 206 7.32 -8.37 -9.46
CA VAL A 206 6.08 -7.61 -9.29
C VAL A 206 5.26 -7.74 -10.56
N TYR A 207 3.95 -7.98 -10.42
CA TYR A 207 3.01 -8.26 -11.49
C TYR A 207 1.87 -7.25 -11.41
N ALA A 208 1.36 -6.82 -12.56
CA ALA A 208 0.18 -5.96 -12.61
C ALA A 208 -1.07 -6.70 -12.07
N PRO A 209 -2.09 -5.98 -11.57
CA PRO A 209 -3.38 -6.57 -11.25
C PRO A 209 -3.92 -7.45 -12.38
N LEU A 210 -4.53 -8.58 -12.04
CA LEU A 210 -5.02 -9.55 -13.04
C LEU A 210 -6.24 -9.04 -13.82
N SER A 211 -6.97 -8.07 -13.24
CA SER A 211 -8.14 -7.43 -13.84
C SER A 211 -8.35 -6.03 -13.26
N ASP A 212 -9.23 -5.25 -13.90
CA ASP A 212 -9.66 -3.94 -13.39
C ASP A 212 -10.33 -4.04 -12.00
N ASP A 213 -11.04 -5.14 -11.73
CA ASP A 213 -11.70 -5.39 -10.43
C ASP A 213 -10.69 -5.67 -9.30
N GLU A 214 -9.48 -6.11 -9.65
CA GLU A 214 -8.37 -6.33 -8.72
C GLU A 214 -7.43 -5.12 -8.61
N THR A 215 -7.73 -4.01 -9.31
CA THR A 215 -6.94 -2.78 -9.22
C THR A 215 -7.34 -1.97 -7.99
N LEU A 216 -6.33 -1.59 -7.19
CA LEU A 216 -6.50 -0.84 -5.93
C LEU A 216 -7.50 -1.51 -4.95
N PRO A 217 -7.35 -2.82 -4.65
CA PRO A 217 -8.30 -3.57 -3.83
C PRO A 217 -8.34 -3.03 -2.40
N ARG A 218 -9.47 -3.23 -1.74
CA ARG A 218 -9.68 -2.79 -0.34
C ARG A 218 -9.27 -3.84 0.70
N VAL A 219 -8.92 -5.05 0.27
CA VAL A 219 -8.56 -6.20 1.10
C VAL A 219 -7.45 -7.00 0.44
N SER A 220 -6.56 -7.59 1.23
CA SER A 220 -5.45 -8.41 0.70
C SER A 220 -5.96 -9.66 0.00
N SER A 221 -5.16 -10.15 -0.94
CA SER A 221 -5.42 -11.40 -1.64
C SER A 221 -5.21 -12.64 -0.76
N ARG A 222 -5.62 -13.79 -1.30
CA ARG A 222 -5.06 -15.09 -0.89
C ARG A 222 -3.65 -15.27 -1.47
N ASN A 223 -2.97 -16.33 -1.03
CA ASN A 223 -1.78 -16.81 -1.73
C ASN A 223 -2.16 -17.34 -3.13
N PHE A 224 -1.41 -16.92 -4.15
CA PHE A 224 -1.52 -17.41 -5.52
C PHE A 224 -0.50 -18.51 -5.80
N ALA A 225 -0.85 -19.41 -6.72
CA ALA A 225 0.07 -20.33 -7.37
C ALA A 225 0.79 -19.65 -8.55
N GLN A 226 1.92 -20.21 -8.98
CA GLN A 226 2.77 -19.59 -10.01
C GLN A 226 2.09 -19.54 -11.39
N ASP A 227 1.17 -20.44 -11.68
CA ASP A 227 0.39 -20.47 -12.92
C ASP A 227 -0.74 -19.44 -12.96
N GLU A 228 -1.04 -18.76 -11.85
CA GLU A 228 -2.12 -17.77 -11.75
C GLU A 228 -1.67 -16.32 -12.03
N ILE A 229 -0.39 -16.00 -11.88
CA ILE A 229 0.09 -14.60 -11.72
C ILE A 229 0.68 -13.97 -13.00
N GLY A 230 0.75 -14.73 -14.10
CA GLY A 230 1.19 -14.22 -15.40
C GLY A 230 2.68 -13.81 -15.46
N LYS A 231 3.00 -12.76 -16.23
CA LYS A 231 4.38 -12.28 -16.41
C LYS A 231 4.64 -11.06 -15.54
N PRO A 232 5.83 -10.96 -14.91
CA PRO A 232 6.16 -9.80 -14.09
C PRO A 232 6.33 -8.54 -14.95
N VAL A 233 5.88 -7.40 -14.42
CA VAL A 233 6.18 -6.05 -14.95
C VAL A 233 7.52 -5.54 -14.43
N LEU A 234 7.98 -6.03 -13.27
CA LEU A 234 9.33 -5.85 -12.75
C LEU A 234 9.90 -7.21 -12.31
N ASP A 235 11.11 -7.51 -12.76
CA ASP A 235 11.93 -8.65 -12.32
C ASP A 235 13.33 -8.09 -12.04
N ILE A 236 13.63 -7.81 -10.77
CA ILE A 236 14.77 -7.00 -10.34
C ILE A 236 15.45 -7.60 -9.12
N THR A 237 16.70 -7.20 -8.90
CA THR A 237 17.40 -7.41 -7.62
C THR A 237 17.42 -6.09 -6.87
N LEU A 238 16.80 -6.05 -5.68
CA LEU A 238 17.02 -4.96 -4.74
C LEU A 238 18.34 -5.18 -4.02
N GLU A 239 19.18 -4.16 -4.05
CA GLU A 239 20.45 -4.12 -3.32
C GLU A 239 20.33 -3.17 -2.12
N GLN A 240 21.20 -3.31 -1.14
CA GLN A 240 21.20 -2.44 0.04
C GLN A 240 21.17 -0.96 -0.36
N GLY A 241 20.29 -0.19 0.26
CA GLY A 241 20.04 1.22 -0.04
C GLY A 241 18.98 1.49 -1.12
N ASP A 242 18.53 0.48 -1.87
CA ASP A 242 17.48 0.64 -2.88
C ASP A 242 16.08 0.76 -2.27
N LEU A 243 15.19 1.46 -2.99
CA LEU A 243 13.75 1.50 -2.70
C LEU A 243 12.93 0.81 -3.79
N LEU A 244 11.94 0.02 -3.39
CA LEU A 244 10.86 -0.42 -4.26
C LEU A 244 9.52 0.09 -3.73
N TYR A 245 8.77 0.78 -4.57
CA TYR A 245 7.37 1.12 -4.32
C TYR A 245 6.46 0.34 -5.26
N PHE A 246 5.30 -0.10 -4.78
CA PHE A 246 4.19 -0.50 -5.63
C PHE A 246 2.82 -0.25 -4.96
N PRO A 247 1.78 0.06 -5.75
CA PRO A 247 0.42 0.21 -5.24
C PRO A 247 -0.19 -1.08 -4.71
N ARG A 248 -1.20 -0.95 -3.85
CA ARG A 248 -2.05 -2.09 -3.47
C ARG A 248 -2.67 -2.77 -4.70
N GLY A 249 -2.75 -4.10 -4.69
CA GLY A 249 -3.22 -4.90 -5.83
C GLY A 249 -2.13 -5.38 -6.78
N PHE A 250 -0.90 -4.84 -6.71
CA PHE A 250 0.23 -5.43 -7.43
C PHE A 250 0.68 -6.72 -6.74
N ILE A 251 0.51 -7.84 -7.44
CA ILE A 251 1.00 -9.13 -6.96
C ILE A 251 2.52 -9.08 -6.91
N HIS A 252 3.10 -9.62 -5.85
CA HIS A 252 4.55 -9.64 -5.68
C HIS A 252 5.01 -10.92 -4.99
N GLN A 253 6.25 -11.27 -5.27
CA GLN A 253 6.98 -12.34 -4.57
C GLN A 253 8.47 -12.02 -4.53
N ALA A 254 9.15 -12.51 -3.51
CA ALA A 254 10.58 -12.25 -3.34
C ALA A 254 11.33 -13.41 -2.71
N GLN A 255 12.52 -13.70 -3.23
CA GLN A 255 13.44 -14.71 -2.70
C GLN A 255 14.82 -14.11 -2.45
N SER A 256 15.50 -14.57 -1.39
CA SER A 256 16.92 -14.23 -1.21
C SER A 256 17.77 -15.03 -2.22
N PRO A 257 18.83 -14.44 -2.79
CA PRO A 257 19.78 -15.18 -3.62
C PRO A 257 20.55 -16.22 -2.80
N ASP A 258 21.24 -17.14 -3.45
CA ASP A 258 21.89 -18.29 -2.82
C ASP A 258 23.08 -17.94 -1.90
N ASP A 259 23.63 -16.74 -2.04
CA ASP A 259 24.90 -16.33 -1.43
C ASP A 259 24.74 -15.35 -0.25
N VAL A 260 23.62 -14.64 -0.13
CA VAL A 260 23.44 -13.60 0.89
C VAL A 260 22.03 -13.60 1.50
N ASP A 261 21.97 -13.40 2.82
CA ASP A 261 20.71 -13.14 3.51
C ASP A 261 20.14 -11.78 3.07
N SER A 262 18.83 -11.58 3.24
CA SER A 262 18.18 -10.30 2.93
C SER A 262 17.44 -9.78 4.13
N LEU A 263 17.58 -8.48 4.42
CA LEU A 263 16.71 -7.75 5.32
C LEU A 263 16.12 -6.53 4.60
N HIS A 264 14.81 -6.40 4.65
CA HIS A 264 14.13 -5.17 4.24
C HIS A 264 13.08 -4.76 5.26
N VAL A 265 12.77 -3.47 5.24
CA VAL A 265 11.64 -2.87 5.94
C VAL A 265 10.60 -2.52 4.89
N THR A 266 9.35 -2.93 5.09
CA THR A 266 8.22 -2.45 4.29
C THR A 266 7.49 -1.41 5.11
N GLY A 267 7.63 -0.14 4.74
CA GLY A 267 6.72 0.92 5.17
C GLY A 267 5.41 0.80 4.39
N SER A 268 4.29 0.93 5.08
CA SER A 268 2.96 0.73 4.49
C SER A 268 1.99 1.84 4.90
N THR A 269 1.14 2.29 3.98
CA THR A 269 0.11 3.29 4.28
C THR A 269 -1.13 3.10 3.40
N GLY A 270 -2.15 3.95 3.56
CA GLY A 270 -3.32 3.99 2.68
C GLY A 270 -4.37 2.89 2.91
N GLN A 271 -4.21 2.06 3.95
CA GLN A 271 -5.18 0.99 4.26
C GLN A 271 -6.57 1.58 4.49
N GLN A 272 -7.56 1.11 3.74
CA GLN A 272 -8.94 1.58 3.83
C GLN A 272 -9.10 3.12 3.77
N ASN A 273 -8.20 3.81 3.07
CA ASN A 273 -8.19 5.28 2.95
C ASN A 273 -8.70 5.76 1.59
N SER A 274 -9.76 5.12 1.05
CA SER A 274 -10.33 5.48 -0.26
C SER A 274 -11.53 6.44 -0.14
N ILE A 275 -11.90 7.09 -1.25
CA ILE A 275 -13.16 7.84 -1.35
C ILE A 275 -14.36 6.98 -0.97
N GLY A 276 -14.35 5.68 -1.31
CA GLY A 276 -15.39 4.74 -0.91
C GLY A 276 -15.52 4.62 0.61
N ASN A 277 -14.40 4.44 1.32
CA ASN A 277 -14.37 4.39 2.79
C ASN A 277 -14.87 5.70 3.42
N PHE A 278 -14.45 6.84 2.87
CA PHE A 278 -14.93 8.14 3.32
C PHE A 278 -16.45 8.26 3.15
N LEU A 279 -16.98 7.90 1.98
CA LEU A 279 -18.41 7.91 1.68
C LEU A 279 -19.21 6.96 2.59
N GLU A 280 -18.72 5.76 2.89
CA GLU A 280 -19.36 4.83 3.83
C GLU A 280 -19.54 5.45 5.22
N THR A 281 -18.60 6.30 5.65
CA THR A 281 -18.66 6.98 6.94
C THR A 281 -19.64 8.16 6.95
N ILE A 282 -19.65 8.98 5.89
CA ILE A 282 -20.41 10.23 5.88
C ILE A 282 -21.82 10.11 5.32
N LEU A 283 -22.07 9.16 4.42
CA LEU A 283 -23.37 9.05 3.73
C LEU A 283 -24.54 8.74 4.67
N PRO A 284 -24.42 7.86 5.69
CA PRO A 284 -25.49 7.63 6.67
C PRO A 284 -25.87 8.91 7.42
N GLN A 285 -24.88 9.74 7.76
CA GLN A 285 -25.09 11.00 8.48
C GLN A 285 -25.74 12.06 7.57
N ALA A 286 -25.27 12.18 6.33
CA ALA A 286 -25.87 13.05 5.33
C ALA A 286 -27.34 12.66 5.06
N LEU A 287 -27.62 11.36 4.98
CA LEU A 287 -28.98 10.84 4.85
C LEU A 287 -29.84 11.18 6.06
N ALA A 288 -29.34 10.98 7.28
CA ALA A 288 -30.05 11.33 8.51
C ALA A 288 -30.38 12.83 8.58
N GLY A 289 -29.43 13.71 8.25
CA GLY A 289 -29.63 15.15 8.18
C GLY A 289 -30.67 15.54 7.13
N ALA A 290 -30.63 14.91 5.95
CA ALA A 290 -31.62 15.11 4.90
C ALA A 290 -33.04 14.69 5.37
N ILE A 291 -33.17 13.54 6.03
CA ILE A 291 -34.44 13.06 6.59
C ILE A 291 -34.98 14.02 7.66
N ALA A 292 -34.13 14.57 8.52
CA ALA A 292 -34.55 15.53 9.55
C ALA A 292 -35.05 16.85 8.97
N SER A 293 -34.44 17.32 7.88
CA SER A 293 -34.72 18.65 7.30
C SER A 293 -35.73 18.64 6.16
N ASN A 294 -36.04 17.49 5.55
CA ASN A 294 -36.92 17.41 4.39
C ASN A 294 -38.14 16.52 4.64
N LEU A 295 -39.34 17.11 4.59
CA LEU A 295 -40.60 16.39 4.80
C LEU A 295 -40.84 15.30 3.75
N ASP A 296 -40.45 15.50 2.50
CA ASP A 296 -40.68 14.51 1.43
C ASP A 296 -39.94 13.19 1.73
N LEU A 297 -38.77 13.25 2.36
CA LEU A 297 -38.00 12.07 2.80
C LEU A 297 -38.64 11.33 3.99
N ARG A 298 -39.62 11.94 4.67
CA ARG A 298 -40.34 11.33 5.81
C ARG A 298 -41.70 10.74 5.42
N LYS A 299 -42.15 10.97 4.18
CA LYS A 299 -43.42 10.41 3.69
C LYS A 299 -43.31 8.90 3.50
N SER A 300 -44.40 8.19 3.76
CA SER A 300 -44.48 6.75 3.51
C SER A 300 -44.29 6.42 2.03
N LEU A 301 -43.72 5.24 1.76
CA LEU A 301 -43.72 4.66 0.41
C LEU A 301 -45.15 4.36 -0.06
N PRO A 302 -45.41 4.29 -1.38
CA PRO A 302 -46.68 3.81 -1.92
C PRO A 302 -47.03 2.42 -1.36
N ARG A 303 -48.29 2.20 -0.97
CA ARG A 303 -48.71 0.97 -0.27
C ARG A 303 -48.51 -0.31 -1.10
N ASP A 304 -48.57 -0.19 -2.41
CA ASP A 304 -48.51 -1.28 -3.39
C ASP A 304 -47.13 -1.44 -4.03
N TYR A 305 -46.09 -0.74 -3.54
CA TYR A 305 -44.75 -0.78 -4.15
C TYR A 305 -44.15 -2.18 -4.24
N LEU A 306 -44.49 -3.07 -3.31
CA LEU A 306 -44.08 -4.48 -3.33
C LEU A 306 -44.72 -5.30 -4.48
N GLY A 307 -45.68 -4.74 -5.21
CA GLY A 307 -46.28 -5.36 -6.39
C GLY A 307 -45.59 -5.00 -7.71
N TYR A 308 -44.58 -4.12 -7.70
CA TYR A 308 -43.86 -3.68 -8.91
C TYR A 308 -42.37 -3.35 -8.68
N MET A 309 -41.89 -3.41 -7.44
CA MET A 309 -40.48 -3.25 -7.04
C MET A 309 -39.92 -4.53 -6.42
N GLY A 310 -38.62 -4.76 -6.56
CA GLY A 310 -37.94 -5.98 -6.09
C GLY A 310 -37.46 -6.87 -7.25
N VAL A 311 -36.67 -7.89 -6.92
CA VAL A 311 -36.01 -8.76 -7.91
C VAL A 311 -37.02 -9.53 -8.76
N MET A 312 -38.13 -10.00 -8.17
CA MET A 312 -39.19 -10.70 -8.93
C MET A 312 -39.85 -9.87 -10.03
N TYR A 313 -39.66 -8.55 -9.99
CA TYR A 313 -40.22 -7.59 -10.94
C TYR A 313 -39.10 -6.81 -11.67
N SER A 314 -37.89 -7.38 -11.75
CA SER A 314 -36.78 -6.76 -12.50
C SER A 314 -37.10 -6.59 -13.98
N ASP A 315 -37.85 -7.54 -14.54
CA ASP A 315 -38.11 -7.69 -15.97
C ASP A 315 -39.44 -7.04 -16.39
N LEU A 316 -40.11 -6.34 -15.46
CA LEU A 316 -41.31 -5.53 -15.75
C LEU A 316 -40.90 -4.25 -16.48
N GLU A 317 -40.70 -4.39 -17.79
CA GLU A 317 -40.50 -3.27 -18.70
C GLU A 317 -41.81 -2.50 -18.91
N GLY A 318 -41.73 -1.16 -18.93
CA GLY A 318 -42.88 -0.30 -19.22
C GLY A 318 -43.93 -0.14 -18.10
N ASP A 319 -43.71 -0.69 -16.90
CA ASP A 319 -44.58 -0.39 -15.75
C ASP A 319 -44.37 1.05 -15.28
N THR A 320 -45.34 1.91 -15.56
CA THR A 320 -45.29 3.34 -15.25
C THR A 320 -45.15 3.65 -13.76
N ARG A 321 -45.60 2.75 -12.87
CA ARG A 321 -45.45 2.91 -11.40
C ARG A 321 -44.01 2.65 -10.97
N ARG A 322 -43.36 1.64 -11.57
CA ARG A 322 -41.94 1.35 -11.35
C ARG A 322 -41.07 2.51 -11.81
N GLU A 323 -41.33 3.05 -13.01
CA GLU A 323 -40.62 4.21 -13.54
C GLU A 323 -40.82 5.46 -12.67
N ALA A 324 -42.06 5.72 -12.23
CA ALA A 324 -42.37 6.83 -11.32
C ALA A 324 -41.67 6.67 -9.96
N PHE A 325 -41.61 5.46 -9.41
CA PHE A 325 -40.92 5.16 -8.16
C PHE A 325 -39.41 5.37 -8.28
N LEU A 326 -38.77 4.86 -9.33
CA LEU A 326 -37.33 5.08 -9.59
C LEU A 326 -37.01 6.56 -9.81
N THR A 327 -37.87 7.28 -10.52
CA THR A 327 -37.75 8.74 -10.72
C THR A 327 -37.86 9.48 -9.38
N SER A 328 -38.80 9.09 -8.53
CA SER A 328 -38.93 9.61 -7.17
C SER A 328 -37.67 9.33 -6.34
N LEU A 329 -37.14 8.10 -6.34
CA LEU A 329 -35.90 7.78 -5.63
C LEU A 329 -34.72 8.64 -6.09
N LYS A 330 -34.53 8.80 -7.41
CA LYS A 330 -33.49 9.67 -7.97
C LYS A 330 -33.65 11.12 -7.51
N LYS A 331 -34.88 11.64 -7.44
CA LYS A 331 -35.18 12.97 -6.91
C LYS A 331 -34.76 13.08 -5.44
N HIS A 332 -35.11 12.11 -4.60
CA HIS A 332 -34.77 12.10 -3.18
C HIS A 332 -33.26 11.96 -2.93
N MET A 333 -32.55 11.14 -3.72
CA MET A 333 -31.09 11.05 -3.66
C MET A 333 -30.40 12.38 -3.97
N ARG A 334 -30.96 13.21 -4.87
CA ARG A 334 -30.44 14.57 -5.11
C ARG A 334 -30.61 15.48 -3.91
N VAL A 335 -31.62 15.26 -3.06
CA VAL A 335 -31.79 16.01 -1.81
C VAL A 335 -30.66 15.68 -0.84
N VAL A 336 -30.34 14.40 -0.66
CA VAL A 336 -29.21 13.95 0.18
C VAL A 336 -27.90 14.56 -0.31
N ARG A 337 -27.67 14.59 -1.63
CA ARG A 337 -26.48 15.21 -2.23
C ARG A 337 -26.43 16.74 -2.09
N ARG A 338 -27.57 17.42 -2.03
CA ARG A 338 -27.65 18.90 -2.00
C ARG A 338 -27.68 19.50 -0.60
N GLN A 339 -27.79 18.67 0.43
CA GLN A 339 -27.75 19.12 1.82
C GLN A 339 -26.46 19.91 2.06
N SER A 340 -26.58 21.15 2.55
CA SER A 340 -25.47 22.12 2.74
C SER A 340 -24.36 21.66 3.70
N TRP A 341 -24.54 20.50 4.32
CA TRP A 341 -23.66 19.87 5.32
C TRP A 341 -22.39 19.22 4.76
N TRP A 342 -22.25 19.00 3.44
CA TRP A 342 -21.00 18.50 2.85
C TRP A 342 -19.80 19.40 3.18
N ALA A 343 -20.00 20.71 3.38
CA ALA A 343 -18.95 21.68 3.72
C ALA A 343 -18.62 21.72 5.23
N THR A 344 -19.61 21.55 6.11
CA THR A 344 -19.44 21.73 7.57
C THR A 344 -18.72 20.54 8.22
N TYR A 345 -18.90 19.33 7.69
CA TYR A 345 -18.27 18.12 8.24
C TYR A 345 -16.81 17.95 7.79
N CYS A 346 -16.46 18.38 6.56
CA CYS A 346 -15.06 18.48 6.14
C CYS A 346 -14.26 19.43 7.06
N HIS A 347 -14.87 20.53 7.53
CA HIS A 347 -14.26 21.38 8.57
C HIS A 347 -14.11 20.68 9.92
N GLY A 348 -15.12 19.92 10.37
CA GLY A 348 -15.07 19.20 11.65
C GLY A 348 -14.06 18.04 11.69
N LEU A 349 -13.80 17.38 10.55
CA LEU A 349 -12.77 16.35 10.39
C LEU A 349 -11.36 16.95 10.23
N CYS A 350 -11.22 18.10 9.54
CA CYS A 350 -9.94 18.82 9.45
C CYS A 350 -9.44 19.35 10.80
N CYS A 351 -10.30 19.56 11.79
CA CYS A 351 -9.92 20.07 13.11
C CYS A 351 -9.68 18.97 14.16
N ARG A 352 -9.54 17.70 13.77
CA ARG A 352 -9.35 16.56 14.70
C ARG A 352 -8.14 15.67 14.39
N TRP A 353 -7.19 16.16 13.61
CA TRP A 353 -5.86 15.55 13.49
C TRP A 353 -4.86 16.42 14.23
#